data_AF-A0A453RA80-F1
#
_entry.id   AF-A0A453RA80-F1
#
_cell.length_a   1.000
_cell.length_b   1.000
_cell.length_c   1.000
_cell.angle_alpha   90.00
_cell.angle_beta   90.00
_cell.angle_gamma   90.00
#
_symmetry.space_group_name_H-M   'P 1'
#
loop_
_entity.id
_entity.type
_entity.pdbx_description
1 polymer ?
#
loop_
_entity_poly.entity_id
_entity_poly.type
_entity_poly.pdbx_seq_one_letter_code
_entity_poly.pdbx_strand_id
1 'polypeptide(L)'
;MKVGAFKFPIYVKNIHKGKHGSDSGVYDANGRFVPEKFEEIFKKHAHTRPDALTGKELNELLQANREPNDLKGRVGGFTEWKVLYSLCKDKEGFLHKETVRAVYDGSLFVKLEQERKQAKESAKKK
;
A
#
# COMPACT_ATOMS: atom_id res chain seq x y z
N MET A 1 9.03 -23.25 24.69
CA MET A 1 10.17 -22.56 24.02
C MET A 1 9.84 -21.09 23.87
N LYS A 2 10.65 -20.17 24.40
CA LYS A 2 10.54 -18.74 24.08
C LYS A 2 11.12 -18.55 22.68
N VAL A 3 10.27 -18.27 21.69
CA VAL A 3 10.71 -17.83 20.37
C VAL A 3 11.41 -16.48 20.58
N GLY A 4 12.72 -16.42 20.38
CA GLY A 4 13.47 -15.17 20.45
C GLY A 4 12.88 -14.17 19.45
N ALA A 5 12.77 -12.90 19.83
CA ALA A 5 12.22 -11.88 18.95
C ALA A 5 13.02 -11.81 17.64
N PHE A 6 12.39 -12.11 16.52
CA PHE A 6 12.96 -11.87 15.19
C PHE A 6 13.19 -10.36 15.05
N LYS A 7 14.46 -9.98 14.90
CA LYS A 7 14.81 -8.61 14.51
C LYS A 7 14.67 -8.52 12.99
N PHE A 8 13.94 -7.52 12.51
CA PHE A 8 13.79 -7.20 11.09
C PHE A 8 14.58 -5.92 10.75
N PRO A 9 15.94 -5.97 10.76
CA PRO A 9 16.74 -4.80 10.46
C PRO A 9 16.54 -4.36 9.01
N ILE A 10 16.44 -3.04 8.79
CA ILE A 10 16.38 -2.43 7.47
C ILE A 10 17.80 -2.05 7.05
N TYR A 11 18.31 -2.67 5.98
CA TYR A 11 19.62 -2.35 5.42
C TYR A 11 19.47 -1.37 4.26
N VAL A 12 19.66 -0.08 4.52
CA VAL A 12 19.53 0.99 3.50
C VAL A 12 20.38 0.72 2.26
N LYS A 13 21.60 0.19 2.43
CA LYS A 13 22.49 -0.22 1.32
C LYS A 13 21.80 -1.16 0.31
N ASN A 14 20.86 -1.99 0.77
CA ASN A 14 20.17 -2.99 -0.04
C ASN A 14 18.72 -2.60 -0.38
N ILE A 15 18.27 -1.36 -0.09
CA ILE A 15 16.87 -0.97 -0.25
C ILE A 15 16.38 -1.07 -1.70
N HIS A 16 17.28 -0.85 -2.67
CA HIS A 16 17.01 -1.00 -4.10
C HIS A 16 16.53 -2.42 -4.48
N LYS A 17 16.90 -3.45 -3.69
CA LYS A 17 16.45 -4.84 -3.91
C LYS A 17 14.98 -5.06 -3.54
N GLY A 18 14.36 -4.12 -2.84
CA GLY A 18 12.93 -4.16 -2.52
C GLY A 18 12.04 -3.83 -3.72
N LYS A 19 12.59 -3.23 -4.79
CA LYS A 19 11.83 -2.95 -6.01
C LYS A 19 11.76 -4.21 -6.88
N HIS A 20 10.60 -4.45 -7.48
CA HIS A 20 10.37 -5.55 -8.41
C HIS A 20 9.53 -5.09 -9.59
N GLY A 21 9.50 -5.88 -10.67
CA GLY A 21 8.59 -5.64 -11.78
C GLY A 21 7.13 -5.80 -11.36
N SER A 22 6.21 -5.46 -12.24
CA SER A 22 4.77 -5.52 -11.97
C SER A 22 4.29 -4.69 -10.76
N ASP A 23 5.10 -3.72 -10.32
CA ASP A 23 4.76 -2.79 -9.26
C ASP A 23 3.87 -1.63 -9.79
N SER A 24 3.60 -0.63 -8.95
CA SER A 24 2.77 0.51 -9.34
C SER A 24 3.46 1.52 -10.26
N GLY A 25 4.79 1.44 -10.41
CA GLY A 25 5.59 2.47 -11.06
C GLY A 25 5.64 3.82 -10.35
N VAL A 26 5.07 3.95 -9.15
CA VAL A 26 5.06 5.21 -8.38
C VAL A 26 6.45 5.60 -7.91
N TYR A 27 7.29 4.62 -7.57
CA TYR A 27 8.73 4.83 -7.50
C TYR A 27 9.35 4.44 -8.84
N ASP A 28 10.15 5.32 -9.43
CA ASP A 28 10.93 5.00 -10.62
C ASP A 28 12.05 3.97 -10.32
N ALA A 29 12.81 3.57 -11.34
CA ALA A 29 13.92 2.63 -11.20
C ALA A 29 15.05 3.13 -10.27
N ASN A 30 15.11 4.43 -10.01
CA ASN A 30 16.06 5.07 -9.10
C ASN A 30 15.48 5.31 -7.70
N GLY A 31 14.24 4.87 -7.43
CA GLY A 31 13.57 5.06 -6.15
C GLY A 31 12.99 6.46 -5.93
N ARG A 32 12.81 7.26 -6.99
CA ARG A 32 12.21 8.60 -6.90
C ARG A 32 10.70 8.49 -6.97
N PHE A 33 10.00 9.21 -6.10
CA PHE A 33 8.54 9.30 -6.17
C PHE A 33 8.14 10.08 -7.43
N VAL A 34 7.24 9.52 -8.23
CA VAL A 34 6.70 10.11 -9.45
C VAL A 34 5.24 10.49 -9.20
N PRO A 35 4.94 11.77 -8.88
CA PRO A 35 3.59 12.22 -8.54
C PRO A 35 2.55 11.87 -9.61
N GLU A 36 2.91 11.98 -10.88
CA GLU A 36 2.03 11.72 -12.00
C GLU A 36 1.60 10.24 -12.03
N LYS A 37 2.52 9.31 -11.71
CA LYS A 37 2.21 7.88 -11.63
C LYS A 37 1.31 7.55 -10.45
N PHE A 38 1.48 8.25 -9.33
CA PHE A 38 0.58 8.12 -8.19
C PHE A 38 -0.85 8.58 -8.54
N GLU A 39 -0.98 9.74 -9.20
CA GLU A 39 -2.26 10.28 -9.64
C GLU A 39 -2.92 9.38 -10.71
N GLU A 40 -2.13 8.80 -11.61
CA GLU A 40 -2.60 7.86 -12.63
C GLU A 40 -3.31 6.63 -12.06
N ILE A 41 -2.92 6.13 -10.89
CA ILE A 41 -3.59 4.97 -10.24
C ILE A 41 -5.09 5.25 -10.12
N PHE A 42 -5.44 6.39 -9.53
CA PHE A 42 -6.83 6.74 -9.26
C PHE A 42 -7.54 7.19 -10.53
N LYS A 43 -6.86 7.97 -11.37
CA LYS A 43 -7.43 8.42 -12.65
C LYS A 43 -7.80 7.25 -13.57
N LYS A 44 -7.05 6.13 -13.54
CA LYS A 44 -7.26 4.97 -14.41
C LYS A 44 -8.19 3.92 -13.82
N HIS A 45 -8.18 3.73 -12.51
CA HIS A 45 -8.83 2.57 -11.88
C HIS A 45 -9.92 2.93 -10.87
N ALA A 46 -10.01 4.17 -10.39
CA ALA A 46 -10.99 4.56 -9.38
C ALA A 46 -12.33 4.96 -10.03
N HIS A 47 -13.03 3.98 -10.60
CA HIS A 47 -14.24 4.18 -11.39
C HIS A 47 -15.46 4.55 -10.54
N THR A 48 -15.54 3.99 -9.33
CA THR A 48 -16.67 4.16 -8.41
C THR A 48 -16.59 5.50 -7.68
N ARG A 49 -15.37 5.88 -7.28
CA ARG A 49 -15.10 7.11 -6.54
C ARG A 49 -13.72 7.64 -6.92
N PRO A 50 -13.56 8.90 -7.34
CA PRO A 50 -12.29 9.39 -7.91
C PRO A 50 -11.11 9.39 -6.92
N ASP A 51 -11.38 9.34 -5.61
CA ASP A 51 -10.39 9.40 -4.54
C ASP A 51 -10.23 8.08 -3.77
N ALA A 52 -10.82 6.98 -4.23
CA ALA A 52 -10.66 5.69 -3.55
C ALA A 52 -10.83 4.47 -4.46
N LEU A 53 -10.15 3.38 -4.10
CA LEU A 53 -10.25 2.10 -4.81
C LEU A 53 -11.13 1.12 -4.03
N THR A 54 -12.07 0.49 -4.72
CA THR A 54 -12.72 -0.74 -4.27
C THR A 54 -11.78 -1.94 -4.44
N GLY A 55 -12.10 -3.06 -3.80
CA GLY A 55 -11.32 -4.30 -3.97
C GLY A 55 -11.31 -4.84 -5.40
N LYS A 56 -12.35 -4.55 -6.19
CA LYS A 56 -12.42 -4.92 -7.61
C LYS A 56 -11.50 -4.06 -8.47
N GLU A 57 -11.54 -2.75 -8.27
CA GLU A 57 -10.67 -1.78 -8.95
C GLU A 57 -9.20 -1.98 -8.58
N LEU A 58 -8.93 -2.37 -7.33
CA LEU A 58 -7.59 -2.77 -6.92
C LEU A 58 -7.09 -4.02 -7.67
N ASN A 59 -7.96 -5.00 -7.90
CA ASN A 59 -7.60 -6.17 -8.71
C ASN A 59 -7.34 -5.80 -10.17
N GLU A 60 -8.07 -4.82 -10.71
CA GLU A 60 -7.85 -4.27 -12.04
C GLU A 60 -6.48 -3.60 -12.15
N LEU A 61 -6.13 -2.72 -11.20
CA LEU A 61 -4.79 -2.13 -11.08
C LEU A 61 -3.68 -3.20 -11.10
N LEU A 62 -3.83 -4.24 -10.26
CA LEU A 62 -2.86 -5.32 -10.17
C LEU A 62 -2.75 -6.16 -11.45
N GLN A 63 -3.81 -6.24 -12.25
CA GLN A 63 -3.79 -6.91 -13.55
C GLN A 63 -3.15 -6.02 -14.62
N ALA A 64 -3.48 -4.73 -14.62
CA ALA A 64 -2.94 -3.73 -15.56
C ALA A 64 -1.43 -3.55 -15.42
N ASN A 65 -0.88 -3.69 -14.22
CA ASN A 65 0.54 -3.52 -13.96
C ASN A 65 1.39 -4.75 -14.28
N ARG A 66 0.81 -5.91 -14.64
CA ARG A 66 1.59 -7.14 -14.82
C ARG A 66 2.60 -7.04 -15.97
N GLU A 67 3.86 -7.25 -15.66
CA GLU A 67 4.90 -7.38 -16.68
C GLU A 67 4.96 -8.81 -17.25
N PRO A 68 5.23 -8.99 -18.55
CA PRO A 68 5.48 -10.30 -19.14
C PRO A 68 6.63 -11.03 -18.44
N ASN A 69 6.48 -12.34 -18.22
CA ASN A 69 7.50 -13.20 -17.59
C ASN A 69 7.93 -12.84 -16.15
N ASP A 70 7.24 -11.93 -15.47
CA ASP A 70 7.56 -11.53 -14.10
C ASP A 70 6.60 -12.14 -13.06
N LEU A 71 6.74 -13.44 -12.77
CA LEU A 71 5.88 -14.09 -11.77
C LEU A 71 6.14 -13.59 -10.34
N LYS A 72 7.41 -13.30 -10.01
CA LYS A 72 7.80 -12.88 -8.66
C LYS A 72 7.26 -11.49 -8.33
N GLY A 73 7.40 -10.53 -9.24
CA GLY A 73 6.87 -9.18 -9.04
C GLY A 73 5.36 -9.15 -9.01
N ARG A 74 4.67 -9.97 -9.83
CA ARG A 74 3.21 -10.14 -9.75
C ARG A 74 2.74 -10.60 -8.37
N VAL A 75 3.43 -11.57 -7.77
CA VAL A 75 3.10 -12.06 -6.42
C VAL A 75 3.42 -10.99 -5.37
N GLY A 76 4.58 -10.33 -5.47
CA GLY A 76 4.97 -9.24 -4.58
C GLY A 76 3.93 -8.11 -4.56
N GLY A 77 3.64 -7.53 -5.73
CA GLY A 77 2.67 -6.46 -5.87
C GLY A 77 1.28 -6.88 -5.41
N PHE A 78 0.83 -8.09 -5.75
CA PHE A 78 -0.45 -8.60 -5.25
C PHE A 78 -0.49 -8.64 -3.71
N THR A 79 0.54 -9.19 -3.07
CA THR A 79 0.60 -9.31 -1.61
C THR A 79 0.62 -7.93 -0.95
N GLU A 80 1.47 -7.02 -1.41
CA GLU A 80 1.62 -5.67 -0.84
C GLU A 80 0.29 -4.91 -0.87
N TRP A 81 -0.34 -4.83 -2.04
CA TRP A 81 -1.61 -4.12 -2.22
C TRP A 81 -2.76 -4.77 -1.47
N LYS A 82 -2.82 -6.11 -1.39
CA LYS A 82 -3.87 -6.80 -0.62
C LYS A 82 -3.72 -6.62 0.87
N VAL A 83 -2.49 -6.60 1.39
CA VAL A 83 -2.23 -6.29 2.79
C VAL A 83 -2.64 -4.84 3.09
N LEU A 84 -2.24 -3.88 2.26
CA LEU A 84 -2.63 -2.48 2.40
C LEU A 84 -4.16 -2.32 2.42
N TYR A 85 -4.85 -2.91 1.44
CA TYR A 85 -6.31 -2.86 1.35
C TYR A 85 -7.00 -3.50 2.56
N SER A 86 -6.54 -4.66 3.00
CA SER A 86 -7.08 -5.33 4.18
C SER A 86 -6.93 -4.50 5.45
N LEU A 87 -5.76 -3.86 5.60
CA LEU A 87 -5.45 -3.04 6.78
C LEU A 87 -6.21 -1.71 6.80
N CYS A 88 -6.45 -1.12 5.63
CA CYS A 88 -6.74 0.32 5.54
C CYS A 88 -8.00 0.69 4.76
N LYS A 89 -8.73 -0.27 4.19
CA LYS A 89 -10.06 0.02 3.63
C LYS A 89 -11.01 0.48 4.74
N ASP A 90 -11.92 1.38 4.40
CA ASP A 90 -12.98 1.78 5.32
C ASP A 90 -14.08 0.71 5.43
N LYS A 91 -15.13 1.04 6.20
CA LYS A 91 -16.27 0.13 6.43
C LYS A 91 -17.09 -0.15 5.17
N GLU A 92 -17.06 0.75 4.21
CA GLU A 92 -17.75 0.63 2.92
C GLU A 92 -16.89 -0.11 1.88
N GLY A 93 -15.62 -0.38 2.20
CA GLY A 93 -14.69 -1.11 1.34
C GLY A 93 -13.87 -0.23 0.42
N PHE A 94 -13.72 1.05 0.74
CA PHE A 94 -12.90 1.99 -0.02
C PHE A 94 -11.51 2.13 0.58
N LEU A 95 -10.49 1.94 -0.25
CA LEU A 95 -9.10 2.29 0.05
C LEU A 95 -8.81 3.70 -0.48
N HIS A 96 -8.80 4.67 0.44
CA HIS A 96 -8.67 6.09 0.13
C HIS A 96 -7.28 6.46 -0.36
N LYS A 97 -7.24 7.39 -1.32
CA LYS A 97 -6.02 7.91 -1.94
C LYS A 97 -5.02 8.46 -0.94
N GLU A 98 -5.48 9.24 0.03
CA GLU A 98 -4.61 9.77 1.10
C GLU A 98 -3.97 8.67 1.94
N THR A 99 -4.68 7.56 2.15
CA THR A 99 -4.15 6.40 2.86
C THR A 99 -3.10 5.66 2.05
N VAL A 100 -3.28 5.58 0.72
CA VAL A 100 -2.24 5.05 -0.18
C VAL A 100 -1.03 5.98 -0.22
N ARG A 101 -1.22 7.31 -0.25
CA ARG A 101 -0.12 8.29 -0.17
C ARG A 101 0.69 8.12 1.10
N ALA A 102 0.03 7.81 2.22
CA ALA A 102 0.68 7.59 3.51
C ALA A 102 1.69 6.42 3.51
N VAL A 103 1.57 5.48 2.57
CA VAL A 103 2.57 4.41 2.37
C VAL A 103 3.86 4.99 1.82
N TYR A 104 3.75 5.89 0.85
CA TYR A 104 4.88 6.48 0.14
C TYR A 104 5.60 7.57 0.95
N ASP A 105 4.88 8.35 1.74
CA ASP A 105 5.47 9.39 2.61
C ASP A 105 5.94 8.86 3.99
N GLY A 106 5.68 7.57 4.28
CA GLY A 106 6.05 6.89 5.52
C GLY A 106 5.14 7.18 6.73
N SER A 107 4.04 7.92 6.57
CA SER A 107 3.14 8.30 7.67
C SER A 107 2.09 7.25 8.02
N LEU A 108 1.89 6.20 7.21
CA LEU A 108 0.76 5.26 7.36
C LEU A 108 0.64 4.68 8.76
N PHE A 109 1.70 4.06 9.28
CA PHE A 109 1.62 3.36 10.57
C PHE A 109 1.50 4.32 11.75
N VAL A 110 2.05 5.54 11.63
CA VAL A 110 1.87 6.60 12.64
C VAL A 110 0.39 7.01 12.70
N LYS A 111 -0.24 7.22 11.54
CA LYS A 111 -1.69 7.52 11.47
C LYS A 111 -2.53 6.38 12.04
N LEU A 112 -2.26 5.13 11.64
CA LEU A 112 -2.98 3.96 12.16
C LEU A 112 -2.82 3.78 13.68
N GLU A 113 -1.65 4.08 14.23
CA GLU A 113 -1.43 4.04 15.68
C GLU A 113 -2.29 5.09 16.40
N GLN A 114 -2.31 6.33 15.89
CA GLN A 114 -3.10 7.43 16.44
C GLN A 114 -4.61 7.11 16.41
N GLU A 115 -5.13 6.64 15.28
CA GLU A 115 -6.53 6.22 15.13
C GLU A 115 -6.90 5.12 16.14
N ARG A 116 -6.03 4.12 16.31
CA ARG A 116 -6.24 3.03 17.28
C ARG A 116 -6.23 3.52 18.72
N LYS A 117 -5.36 4.48 19.08
CA LYS A 117 -5.34 5.09 20.42
C LYS A 117 -6.63 5.87 20.68
N GLN A 118 -7.05 6.71 19.74
CA GLN A 118 -8.28 7.50 19.84
C GLN A 118 -9.53 6.61 19.94
N ALA A 119 -9.60 5.53 19.17
CA ALA A 119 -10.69 4.57 19.24
C ALA A 119 -10.78 3.89 20.63
N LYS A 120 -9.64 3.51 21.20
CA LYS A 120 -9.57 2.95 22.56
C LYS A 120 -9.99 3.95 23.62
N GLU A 121 -9.57 5.20 23.51
CA GLU A 121 -9.97 6.26 24.45
C GLU A 121 -11.45 6.57 24.36
N SER A 122 -12.01 6.64 23.15
CA SER A 122 -13.44 6.84 22.93
C SER A 122 -14.28 5.70 23.47
N ALA A 123 -13.78 4.46 23.38
CA ALA A 123 -14.45 3.28 23.93
C ALA A 123 -14.41 3.23 25.47
N LYS A 124 -13.39 3.81 26.11
CA LYS A 124 -13.29 3.92 27.58
C LYS A 124 -14.19 5.01 28.19
N LYS A 125 -14.59 6.00 27.37
CA LYS A 125 -15.47 7.11 27.77
C LYS A 125 -16.95 6.78 27.60
N LYS A 126 -17.28 5.66 26.95
CA LYS A 126 -18.63 5.10 26.86
C LYS A 126 -18.83 4.08 27.96
#